data_AF-K0PXF8-F1
#
_entry.id   AF-K0PXF8-F1
#
_cell.length_a   1.000
_cell.length_b   1.000
_cell.length_c   1.000
_cell.angle_alpha   90.00
_cell.angle_beta   90.00
_cell.angle_gamma   90.00
#
_symmetry.space_group_name_H-M   'P 1'
#
loop_
_entity.id
_entity.type
_entity.pdbx_description
1 polymer ?
#
loop_
_entity_poly.entity_id
_entity_poly.type
_entity_poly.pdbx_seq_one_letter_code
_entity_poly.pdbx_strand_id
1 'polypeptide(L)'
;MSEQLDGRRSWVMTRYFFHIRDGDDLVEDTEGVELQDHASAREEAIRAAREMLAEKLLLGERIDGELFEVTDESGRVVETIPFKSVMKI
;
A
#
# COMPACT_ATOMS: atom_id res chain seq x y z
N MET A 1 -4.69 32.55 30.05
CA MET A 1 -4.85 32.77 28.59
C MET A 1 -4.84 31.41 27.91
N SER A 2 -5.73 30.55 28.37
CA SER A 2 -5.88 29.16 27.95
C SER A 2 -7.22 29.08 27.22
N GLU A 3 -7.45 28.02 26.43
CA GLU A 3 -8.59 27.79 25.53
C GLU A 3 -8.33 28.38 24.12
N GLN A 4 -8.48 27.68 22.99
CA GLN A 4 -8.90 26.32 22.66
C GLN A 4 -8.68 26.25 21.14
N LEU A 5 -7.73 25.45 20.64
CA LEU A 5 -7.60 25.15 19.21
C LEU A 5 -7.49 23.63 19.01
N ASP A 6 -8.38 22.87 19.65
CA ASP A 6 -8.69 21.51 19.23
C ASP A 6 -10.06 21.54 18.58
N GLY A 7 -10.16 21.14 17.30
CA GLY A 7 -11.45 21.04 16.65
C GLY A 7 -11.46 21.13 15.12
N ARG A 8 -11.45 19.95 14.50
CA ARG A 8 -12.25 19.61 13.29
C ARG A 8 -11.72 20.00 11.90
N ARG A 9 -10.42 19.88 11.65
CA ARG A 9 -10.07 19.11 10.44
C ARG A 9 -9.84 17.69 10.91
N SER A 10 -10.92 16.91 11.00
CA SER A 10 -10.82 15.47 10.79
C SER A 10 -10.22 15.35 9.40
N TRP A 11 -8.89 15.32 9.34
CA TRP A 11 -8.17 14.86 8.19
C TRP A 11 -8.71 13.46 8.00
N VAL A 12 -9.60 13.30 7.01
CA VAL A 12 -10.36 12.07 6.80
C VAL A 12 -9.33 11.08 6.26
N MET A 13 -8.55 10.48 7.15
CA MET A 13 -7.62 9.44 6.77
C MET A 13 -8.44 8.18 6.59
N THR A 14 -8.42 7.69 5.37
CA THR A 14 -8.92 6.37 5.05
C THR A 14 -7.75 5.42 5.26
N ARG A 15 -7.99 4.33 6.00
CA ARG A 15 -6.98 3.29 6.13
C ARG A 15 -6.99 2.43 4.87
N TYR A 16 -5.84 2.31 4.23
CA TYR A 16 -5.64 1.45 3.08
C TYR A 16 -4.79 0.26 3.49
N PHE A 17 -5.07 -0.92 2.96
CA PHE A 17 -4.28 -2.11 3.20
C PHE A 17 -3.58 -2.53 1.92
N PHE A 18 -2.36 -3.02 2.04
CA PHE A 18 -1.52 -3.39 0.89
C PHE A 18 -1.25 -4.89 0.89
N HIS A 19 -2.11 -5.65 0.21
CA HIS A 19 -1.98 -7.10 0.14
C HIS A 19 -1.03 -7.51 -0.98
N ILE A 20 -0.26 -8.56 -0.75
CA ILE A 20 0.65 -9.12 -1.74
C ILE A 20 0.05 -10.44 -2.21
N ARG A 21 -0.27 -10.53 -3.50
CA ARG A 21 -0.75 -11.76 -4.11
C ARG A 21 0.36 -12.41 -4.92
N ASP A 22 0.72 -13.64 -4.56
CA ASP A 22 1.65 -14.50 -5.28
C ASP A 22 0.91 -15.76 -5.78
N GLY A 23 0.38 -15.70 -7.01
CA GLY A 23 -0.42 -16.79 -7.57
C GLY A 23 -1.70 -17.05 -6.75
N ASP A 24 -1.76 -18.20 -6.07
CA ASP A 24 -2.85 -18.62 -5.20
C ASP A 24 -2.67 -18.16 -3.74
N ASP A 25 -1.46 -17.74 -3.36
CA ASP A 25 -1.16 -17.22 -2.02
C ASP A 25 -1.46 -15.72 -1.95
N LEU A 26 -2.26 -15.32 -0.95
CA LEU A 26 -2.55 -13.93 -0.63
C LEU A 26 -2.01 -13.63 0.76
N VAL A 27 -1.04 -12.73 0.83
CA VAL A 27 -0.52 -12.18 2.08
C VAL A 27 -1.28 -10.89 2.35
N GLU A 28 -2.25 -10.98 3.25
CA GLU A 28 -3.00 -9.83 3.72
C GLU A 28 -2.14 -8.98 4.66
N ASP A 29 -2.30 -7.67 4.53
CA ASP A 29 -1.68 -6.67 5.38
C ASP A 29 -2.73 -6.24 6.39
N THR A 30 -2.46 -6.49 7.67
CA THR A 30 -3.38 -6.18 8.77
C THR A 30 -3.07 -4.84 9.43
N GLU A 31 -1.90 -4.25 9.15
CA GLU A 31 -1.54 -2.94 9.69
C GLU A 31 -2.16 -1.85 8.81
N GLY A 32 -1.93 -1.94 7.50
CA GLY A 32 -2.32 -0.91 6.54
C GLY A 32 -1.67 0.44 6.83
N VAL A 33 -2.03 1.46 6.05
CA VAL A 33 -1.56 2.83 6.27
C VAL A 33 -2.70 3.83 6.10
N GLU A 34 -2.70 4.85 6.95
CA GLU A 34 -3.70 5.91 6.98
C GLU A 34 -3.34 7.02 6.00
N LEU A 35 -4.17 7.21 4.97
CA LEU A 35 -3.89 8.18 3.90
C LEU A 35 -5.08 9.07 3.60
N GLN A 36 -4.77 10.26 3.09
CA GLN A 36 -5.75 11.28 2.77
C GLN A 36 -6.63 10.93 1.56
N ASP A 37 -6.08 10.20 0.58
CA ASP A 37 -6.77 9.90 -0.67
C ASP A 37 -6.15 8.68 -1.40
N HIS A 38 -6.87 8.20 -2.41
CA HIS A 38 -6.45 7.08 -3.26
C HIS A 38 -5.16 7.34 -4.04
N ALA A 39 -4.86 8.60 -4.40
CA ALA A 39 -3.64 8.91 -5.14
C ALA A 39 -2.41 8.75 -4.23
N SER A 40 -2.53 9.20 -2.98
CA SER A 40 -1.53 8.97 -1.94
C SER A 40 -1.36 7.47 -1.69
N ALA A 41 -2.46 6.71 -1.59
CA ALA A 41 -2.42 5.25 -1.44
C ALA A 41 -1.66 4.56 -2.57
N ARG A 42 -1.87 5.03 -3.81
CA ARG A 42 -1.14 4.53 -4.97
C ARG A 42 0.35 4.85 -4.91
N GLU A 43 0.74 6.06 -4.55
CA GLU A 43 2.15 6.44 -4.45
C GLU A 43 2.87 5.66 -3.35
N GLU A 44 2.24 5.50 -2.19
CA GLU A 44 2.74 4.70 -1.08
C GLU A 44 2.85 3.22 -1.47
N ALA A 45 1.83 2.65 -2.14
CA ALA A 45 1.87 1.29 -2.66
C ALA A 45 3.05 1.06 -3.61
N ILE A 46 3.30 2.01 -4.54
CA ILE A 46 4.42 1.92 -5.47
C ILE A 46 5.76 1.99 -4.71
N ARG A 47 5.86 2.85 -3.70
CA ARG A 47 7.08 2.96 -2.88
C ARG A 47 7.35 1.67 -2.10
N ALA A 48 6.35 1.15 -1.40
CA ALA A 48 6.45 -0.10 -0.65
C ALA A 48 6.80 -1.29 -1.57
N ALA A 49 6.13 -1.40 -2.71
CA ALA A 49 6.45 -2.43 -3.71
C ALA A 49 7.90 -2.31 -4.22
N ARG A 50 8.44 -1.09 -4.41
CA ARG A 50 9.86 -0.88 -4.78
C ARG A 50 10.82 -1.31 -3.70
N GLU A 51 10.54 -0.96 -2.44
CA GLU A 51 11.39 -1.31 -1.31
C GLU A 51 11.47 -2.82 -1.13
N MET A 52 10.32 -3.50 -1.18
CA MET A 52 10.25 -4.95 -1.17
C MET A 52 10.93 -5.59 -2.37
N LEU A 53 10.74 -5.05 -3.59
CA LEU A 53 11.45 -5.51 -4.78
C LEU A 53 12.96 -5.44 -4.60
N ALA A 54 13.47 -4.31 -4.08
CA ALA A 54 14.88 -4.13 -3.84
C ALA A 54 15.42 -5.14 -2.81
N GLU A 55 14.69 -5.38 -1.72
CA GLU A 55 15.05 -6.38 -0.72
C GLU A 55 15.07 -7.80 -1.31
N LYS A 56 14.01 -8.19 -2.03
CA LYS A 56 13.92 -9.48 -2.73
C LYS A 56 15.05 -9.69 -3.72
N LEU A 57 15.39 -8.66 -4.50
CA LEU A 57 16.53 -8.69 -5.44
C LEU A 57 17.87 -8.87 -4.70
N LEU A 58 18.05 -8.21 -3.55
CA LEU A 58 19.25 -8.37 -2.73
C LEU A 58 19.35 -9.77 -2.11
N LEU A 59 18.23 -10.36 -1.72
CA LEU A 59 18.14 -11.72 -1.19
C LEU A 59 18.22 -12.80 -2.27
N GLY A 60 18.11 -12.43 -3.55
CA GLY A 60 18.08 -13.37 -4.67
C GLY A 60 16.74 -14.12 -4.79
N GLU A 61 15.67 -13.58 -4.21
CA GLU A 61 14.33 -14.13 -4.34
C GLU A 61 13.77 -13.90 -5.75
N ARG A 62 12.90 -14.81 -6.18
CA ARG A 62 12.31 -14.78 -7.51
C ARG A 62 11.04 -13.93 -7.50
N ILE A 63 11.05 -12.83 -8.26
CA ILE A 63 9.86 -12.02 -8.52
C ILE A 63 9.05 -12.68 -9.64
N ASP A 64 8.01 -13.44 -9.30
CA ASP A 64 7.26 -14.25 -10.28
C ASP A 64 5.82 -13.79 -10.51
N GLY A 65 5.65 -12.49 -10.74
CA GLY A 65 4.34 -11.93 -11.12
C GLY A 65 3.45 -11.58 -9.94
N GLU A 66 4.06 -11.40 -8.76
CA GLU A 66 3.41 -10.85 -7.58
C GLU A 66 2.64 -9.55 -7.90
N LEU A 67 1.49 -9.40 -7.27
CA LEU A 67 0.60 -8.24 -7.41
C LEU A 67 0.45 -7.56 -6.05
N PHE A 68 0.49 -6.24 -6.05
CA PHE A 68 0.19 -5.41 -4.90
C PHE A 68 -1.27 -4.96 -4.99
N GLU A 69 -2.14 -5.55 -4.19
CA GLU A 69 -3.55 -5.19 -4.09
C GLU A 69 -3.74 -4.15 -2.99
N VAL A 70 -4.19 -2.95 -3.38
CA VAL A 70 -4.53 -1.88 -2.45
C VAL A 70 -6.02 -1.95 -2.18
N THR A 71 -6.40 -2.14 -0.92
CA THR A 71 -7.82 -2.13 -0.50
C THR A 71 -8.10 -0.96 0.41
N ASP A 72 -9.34 -0.45 0.40
CA ASP A 72 -9.80 0.52 1.39
C ASP A 72 -10.17 -0.13 2.74
N GLU A 73 -10.59 0.67 3.72
CA GLU A 73 -11.02 0.20 5.03
C GLU A 73 -12.24 -0.73 4.98
N SER A 74 -13.05 -0.63 3.93
CA SER A 74 -14.19 -1.51 3.67
C SER A 74 -13.79 -2.85 3.05
N GLY A 75 -12.50 -3.05 2.74
CA GLY A 75 -11.97 -4.25 2.08
C GLY A 75 -12.22 -4.28 0.57
N ARG A 76 -12.54 -3.15 -0.08
CA ARG A 76 -12.66 -3.09 -1.54
C ARG A 76 -11.30 -2.80 -2.15
N VAL A 77 -10.91 -3.60 -3.13
CA VAL A 77 -9.72 -3.32 -3.94
C VAL A 77 -9.95 -2.02 -4.72
N VAL A 78 -9.17 -1.00 -4.38
CA VAL A 78 -9.20 0.31 -5.05
C VAL A 78 -8.17 0.38 -6.17
N GLU A 79 -7.05 -0.35 -6.05
CA GLU A 79 -5.98 -0.37 -7.05
C GLU A 79 -5.26 -1.72 -6.99
N THR A 80 -4.75 -2.20 -8.13
CA THR A 80 -3.89 -3.39 -8.20
C THR A 80 -2.67 -3.07 -9.05
N ILE A 81 -1.48 -3.24 -8.48
CA ILE A 81 -0.20 -2.87 -9.09
C ILE A 81 0.66 -4.12 -9.23
N PRO A 82 0.91 -4.60 -10.46
CA PRO A 82 1.86 -5.69 -10.66
C PRO A 82 3.28 -5.26 -10.30
N PHE A 83 4.04 -6.10 -9.59
CA PHE A 83 5.44 -5.82 -9.25
C PHE A 83 6.27 -5.58 -10.52
N LYS A 84 5.98 -6.34 -11.58
CA LYS A 84 6.58 -6.16 -12.91
C LYS A 84 6.38 -4.77 -13.49
N SER A 85 5.29 -4.08 -13.14
CA SER A 85 5.04 -2.70 -13.59
C SER A 85 5.92 -1.68 -12.87
N VAL A 86 6.37 -2.02 -11.67
CA VAL A 86 7.23 -1.17 -10.84
C VAL A 86 8.71 -1.35 -11.23
N MET A 87 9.06 -2.55 -11.70
CA MET A 87 10.34 -2.91 -12.32
C MET A 87 10.44 -2.33 -13.75
N LYS A 88 10.38 -1.01 -13.92
CA LYS A 88 10.84 -0.38 -15.16
C LYS A 88 12.37 -0.47 -15.20
N ILE A 89 12.88 -1.53 -15.81
CA ILE A 89 14.24 -1.57 -16.35
C ILE A 89 14.26 -1.07 -17.80
#